data_AF-A0A076V811-F1
#
_entry.id   AF-A0A076V811-F1
#
_cell.length_a   1.000
_cell.length_b   1.000
_cell.length_c   1.000
_cell.angle_alpha   90.00
_cell.angle_beta   90.00
_cell.angle_gamma   90.00
#
_symmetry.space_group_name_H-M   'P 1'
#
loop_
_entity.id
_entity.type
_entity.pdbx_description
1 polymer ?
#
loop_
_entity_poly.entity_id
_entity_poly.type
_entity_poly.pdbx_seq_one_letter_code
_entity_poly.pdbx_strand_id
1 'polypeptide(L)'
;CGSIYTMMMIAFDRYNVIVKGLAGKPLTIKGALFRIFMIWLVSTAWTVAPLFGWGKYTPEGNLTACGTDYLSKDWLTRSYVLIYAMFCYFTPLFLIIYSYY
;
A
#
# COMPACT_ATOMS: atom_id res chain seq x y z
N CYS A 1 -1.88 3.78 2.58
CA CYS A 1 -1.36 2.46 2.15
C CYS A 1 -1.52 1.36 3.19
N GLY A 2 -1.31 1.60 4.49
CA GLY A 2 -1.33 0.53 5.50
C GLY A 2 -2.54 -0.40 5.44
N SER A 3 -3.76 0.14 5.41
CA SER A 3 -4.98 -0.66 5.39
C SER A 3 -5.09 -1.58 4.17
N ILE A 4 -4.83 -1.09 2.96
CA ILE A 4 -4.97 -1.89 1.73
C ILE A 4 -3.88 -2.98 1.62
N TYR A 5 -2.67 -2.70 2.10
CA TYR A 5 -1.62 -3.72 2.18
C TYR A 5 -1.94 -4.81 3.23
N THR A 6 -2.56 -4.43 4.36
CA THR A 6 -3.06 -5.41 5.33
C THR A 6 -4.16 -6.28 4.70
N MET A 7 -5.13 -5.67 4.01
CA MET A 7 -6.19 -6.40 3.31
C MET A 7 -5.63 -7.35 2.23
N MET A 8 -4.61 -6.91 1.49
CA MET A 8 -3.89 -7.74 0.52
C MET A 8 -3.24 -8.96 1.18
N MET A 9 -2.55 -8.77 2.31
CA MET A 9 -1.94 -9.90 3.04
C MET A 9 -2.98 -10.86 3.62
N ILE A 10 -4.14 -10.35 4.06
CA ILE A 10 -5.26 -11.20 4.51
C ILE A 10 -5.83 -12.01 3.33
N ALA A 11 -6.05 -11.38 2.19
CA ALA A 11 -6.54 -12.07 0.98
C ALA A 11 -5.56 -13.17 0.54
N PHE A 12 -4.26 -12.88 0.55
CA PHE A 12 -3.23 -13.87 0.23
C PHE A 12 -3.19 -15.05 1.22
N ASP A 13 -3.40 -14.78 2.51
CA ASP A 13 -3.48 -15.83 3.52
C ASP A 13 -4.69 -16.74 3.30
N ARG A 14 -5.86 -16.15 3.01
CA ARG A 14 -7.07 -16.89 2.63
C ARG A 14 -6.86 -17.74 1.39
N TYR A 15 -6.20 -17.22 0.36
CA TYR A 15 -5.84 -17.99 -0.82
C TYR A 15 -4.97 -19.19 -0.47
N ASN A 16 -3.93 -18.99 0.35
CA ASN A 16 -3.02 -20.07 0.74
C ASN A 16 -3.71 -21.16 1.57
N VAL A 17 -4.64 -20.81 2.44
CA VAL A 17 -5.40 -21.79 3.25
C VAL A 17 -6.47 -22.51 2.42
N ILE A 18 -7.23 -21.79 1.60
CA ILE A 18 -8.37 -22.34 0.86
C ILE A 18 -7.93 -23.08 -0.40
N VAL A 19 -7.10 -22.46 -1.23
CA VAL A 19 -6.74 -23.00 -2.56
C VAL A 19 -5.63 -24.02 -2.46
N LYS A 20 -4.57 -23.75 -1.67
CA LYS A 20 -3.46 -24.71 -1.51
C LYS A 20 -3.74 -25.81 -0.50
N GLY A 21 -4.73 -25.62 0.40
CA GLY A 21 -5.17 -26.62 1.36
C GLY A 21 -3.99 -27.27 2.12
N LEU A 22 -3.91 -28.60 2.06
CA LEU A 22 -2.88 -29.40 2.74
C LEU A 22 -1.44 -29.16 2.24
N ALA A 23 -1.25 -28.59 1.05
CA ALA A 23 0.06 -28.20 0.54
C ALA A 23 0.46 -26.77 0.99
N GLY A 24 -0.47 -25.99 1.53
CA GLY A 24 -0.23 -24.66 2.05
C GLY A 24 0.33 -24.70 3.47
N LYS A 25 1.50 -24.09 3.70
CA LYS A 25 2.02 -23.93 5.06
C LYS A 25 1.14 -22.96 5.84
N PRO A 26 0.61 -23.34 7.02
CA PRO A 26 -0.22 -22.44 7.82
C PRO A 26 0.59 -21.24 8.32
N LEU A 27 -0.10 -20.13 8.53
CA LEU A 27 0.53 -18.91 9.02
C LEU A 27 0.99 -19.08 10.47
N THR A 28 2.29 -18.91 10.71
CA THR A 28 2.84 -18.86 12.07
C THR A 28 2.83 -17.44 12.62
N ILE A 29 2.76 -17.29 13.95
CA ILE A 29 2.79 -15.97 14.61
C ILE A 29 4.03 -15.16 14.21
N LYS A 30 5.20 -15.81 14.12
CA LYS A 30 6.44 -15.17 13.67
C LYS A 30 6.33 -14.66 12.23
N GLY A 31 5.72 -15.44 11.34
CA GLY A 31 5.47 -15.03 9.96
C GLY A 31 4.45 -13.89 9.83
N ALA A 32 3.40 -13.90 10.65
CA ALA A 32 2.40 -12.83 10.71
C ALA A 32 3.02 -11.51 11.17
N LEU A 33 3.81 -11.51 12.25
CA LEU A 33 4.51 -10.33 12.75
C LEU A 33 5.49 -9.76 11.71
N PHE A 34 6.22 -10.63 11.01
CA PHE A 34 7.12 -10.20 9.94
C PHE A 34 6.38 -9.51 8.78
N ARG A 35 5.23 -10.06 8.36
CA ARG A 35 4.38 -9.43 7.33
C ARG A 35 3.84 -8.07 7.78
N ILE A 36 3.37 -7.95 9.03
CA ILE A 36 2.90 -6.68 9.58
C ILE A 36 4.02 -5.64 9.61
N PHE A 37 5.22 -6.04 10.05
CA PHE A 37 6.39 -5.17 10.07
C PHE A 37 6.74 -4.64 8.66
N MET A 38 6.73 -5.52 7.65
CA MET A 38 6.93 -5.15 6.24
C MET A 38 5.87 -4.15 5.75
N ILE A 39 4.59 -4.34 6.11
CA ILE A 39 3.51 -3.41 5.73
C ILE A 39 3.76 -2.02 6.31
N TRP A 40 4.16 -1.94 7.59
CA TRP A 40 4.48 -0.67 8.25
C TRP A 40 5.68 0.02 7.61
N LEU A 41 6.75 -0.71 7.32
CA LEU A 41 7.93 -0.14 6.64
C LEU A 41 7.59 0.42 5.27
N VAL A 42 6.87 -0.33 4.44
CA VAL A 42 6.48 0.12 3.09
C VAL A 42 5.54 1.31 3.17
N SER A 43 4.55 1.27 4.08
CA SER A 43 3.59 2.36 4.25
C SER A 43 4.27 3.65 4.71
N THR A 44 5.17 3.55 5.69
CA THR A 44 5.91 4.71 6.22
C THR A 44 6.86 5.28 5.18
N ALA A 45 7.61 4.44 4.46
CA ALA A 45 8.51 4.87 3.40
C ALA A 45 7.80 5.74 2.33
N TRP A 46 6.62 5.31 1.87
CA TRP A 46 5.85 6.08 0.89
C TRP A 46 5.27 7.37 1.47
N THR A 47 4.77 7.36 2.71
CA THR A 47 4.19 8.57 3.33
C THR A 47 5.22 9.61 3.74
N VAL A 48 6.48 9.20 3.96
CA VAL A 48 7.54 10.10 4.39
C VAL A 48 8.26 10.74 3.17
N ALA A 49 8.17 10.14 1.98
CA ALA A 49 8.81 10.68 0.78
C ALA A 49 8.45 12.16 0.45
N PRO A 50 7.17 12.62 0.60
CA PRO A 50 6.84 14.05 0.44
C PRO A 50 7.46 14.96 1.50
N LEU A 51 7.82 14.44 2.67
CA LEU A 51 8.52 15.22 3.70
C LEU A 51 9.97 15.49 3.32
N PHE A 52 10.57 14.61 2.50
CA PHE A 52 11.93 14.75 1.98
C PHE A 52 11.99 15.43 0.59
N GLY A 53 10.89 16.01 0.12
CA GLY A 53 10.84 16.80 -1.12
C GLY A 53 10.43 16.04 -2.37
N TRP A 54 10.12 14.74 -2.28
CA TRP A 54 9.52 14.00 -3.40
C TRP A 54 7.99 14.08 -3.31
N GLY A 55 7.45 15.21 -3.78
CA GLY A 55 6.04 15.59 -3.60
C GLY A 55 5.85 16.58 -2.45
N LYS A 56 4.61 17.00 -2.21
CA LYS A 56 4.27 17.99 -1.18
C LYS A 56 2.92 17.68 -0.54
N TYR A 57 2.78 17.97 0.74
CA TYR A 57 1.48 18.01 1.41
C TYR A 57 0.96 19.45 1.40
N THR A 58 -0.23 19.65 0.82
CA THR A 58 -0.86 20.97 0.69
C THR A 58 -2.31 20.91 1.16
N PRO A 59 -2.86 22.02 1.68
CA PRO A 59 -4.29 22.08 1.97
C PRO A 59 -5.09 21.89 0.68
N GLU A 60 -6.16 21.12 0.78
CA GLU A 60 -7.12 20.91 -0.31
C GLU A 60 -7.94 22.19 -0.55
N GLY A 61 -8.67 22.27 -1.66
CA GLY A 61 -9.36 23.50 -2.09
C GLY A 61 -10.36 24.09 -1.09
N ASN A 62 -10.91 23.29 -0.16
CA ASN A 62 -11.77 23.77 0.92
C ASN A 62 -10.99 24.33 2.13
N LEU A 63 -9.65 24.27 2.12
CA LEU A 63 -8.74 24.74 3.16
C LEU A 63 -8.93 24.12 4.56
N THR A 64 -9.80 23.12 4.71
CA THR A 64 -10.07 22.42 5.99
C THR A 64 -9.41 21.05 6.09
N ALA A 65 -8.77 20.57 5.02
CA ALA A 65 -8.11 19.27 4.95
C ALA A 65 -6.76 19.41 4.26
N CYS A 66 -5.81 18.54 4.57
CA CYS A 66 -4.51 18.47 3.91
C CYS A 66 -4.38 17.14 3.18
N GLY A 67 -3.89 17.19 1.94
CA GLY A 67 -3.69 16.04 1.08
C GLY A 67 -2.34 16.09 0.38
N THR A 68 -2.02 15.06 -0.39
CA THR A 68 -0.89 15.09 -1.32
C THR A 68 -1.22 16.04 -2.47
N ASP A 69 -0.28 16.89 -2.86
CA ASP A 69 -0.45 17.81 -3.99
C ASP A 69 -0.58 17.01 -5.30
N TYR A 70 -1.78 17.01 -5.87
CA TYR A 70 -2.08 16.41 -7.17
C TYR A 70 -2.41 17.47 -8.24
N LEU A 71 -2.39 18.76 -7.89
CA LEU A 71 -2.77 19.85 -8.77
C LEU A 71 -1.56 20.46 -9.48
N SER A 72 -0.43 20.53 -8.78
CA SER A 72 0.83 21.02 -9.33
C SER A 72 1.33 20.14 -10.46
N LYS A 73 1.73 20.76 -11.59
CA LYS A 73 2.17 20.06 -12.81
C LYS A 73 3.68 19.79 -12.85
N ASP A 74 4.38 20.06 -11.76
CA ASP A 74 5.82 19.78 -11.66
C ASP A 74 6.08 18.27 -11.77
N TRP A 75 7.13 17.93 -12.52
CA TRP A 75 7.49 16.53 -12.76
C TRP A 75 7.80 15.75 -11.47
N LEU A 76 8.41 16.39 -10.47
CA LEU A 76 8.69 15.79 -9.16
C LEU A 76 7.40 15.37 -8.43
N THR A 77 6.44 16.29 -8.32
CA THR A 77 5.16 16.04 -7.66
C THR A 77 4.30 15.03 -8.44
N ARG A 78 4.25 15.17 -9.77
CA ARG A 78 3.49 14.27 -10.63
C ARG A 78 4.03 12.84 -10.64
N SER A 79 5.35 12.68 -10.69
CA SER A 79 5.98 11.36 -10.63
C SER A 79 5.70 10.66 -9.30
N TYR A 80 5.74 11.38 -8.18
CA TYR A 80 5.38 10.85 -6.87
C TYR A 80 3.95 10.30 -6.86
N VAL A 81 2.96 11.08 -7.30
CA VAL A 81 1.55 10.64 -7.29
C VAL A 81 1.32 9.41 -8.16
N LEU A 82 1.94 9.35 -9.35
CA LEU A 82 1.82 8.21 -10.26
C LEU A 82 2.43 6.93 -9.68
N ILE A 83 3.65 7.03 -9.14
CA ILE A 83 4.35 5.89 -8.54
C ILE A 83 3.61 5.43 -7.28
N TYR A 84 3.18 6.37 -6.44
CA TYR A 84 2.38 6.07 -5.26
C TYR A 84 1.08 5.35 -5.62
N ALA A 85 0.36 5.79 -6.64
CA ALA A 85 -0.84 5.09 -7.12
C ALA A 85 -0.50 3.68 -7.64
N MET A 86 0.59 3.51 -8.39
CA MET A 86 0.99 2.22 -8.92
C MET A 86 1.28 1.20 -7.81
N PHE A 87 2.08 1.57 -6.81
CA PHE A 87 2.47 0.65 -5.74
C PHE A 87 1.42 0.52 -4.63
N CYS A 88 0.83 1.62 -4.18
CA CYS A 88 -0.12 1.58 -3.06
C CYS A 88 -1.55 1.25 -3.46
N TYR A 89 -1.92 1.31 -4.75
CA TYR A 89 -3.27 0.98 -5.21
C TYR A 89 -3.27 -0.19 -6.17
N PHE A 90 -2.59 -0.09 -7.31
CA PHE A 90 -2.66 -1.13 -8.35
C PHE A 90 -2.03 -2.46 -7.93
N THR A 91 -0.84 -2.44 -7.33
CA THR A 91 -0.18 -3.66 -6.84
C THR A 91 -1.06 -4.46 -5.86
N PRO A 92 -1.59 -3.87 -4.76
CA PRO A 92 -2.45 -4.63 -3.86
C PRO A 92 -3.79 -5.00 -4.51
N LEU A 93 -4.34 -4.18 -5.40
CA LEU A 93 -5.57 -4.53 -6.13
C LEU A 93 -5.38 -5.80 -6.97
N PHE A 94 -4.31 -5.88 -7.76
CA PHE A 94 -4.05 -7.06 -8.61
C PHE A 94 -3.82 -8.33 -7.77
N LEU A 95 -3.10 -8.21 -6.64
CA LEU A 95 -2.91 -9.35 -5.73
C LEU A 95 -4.21 -9.81 -5.08
N ILE A 96 -5.10 -8.87 -4.72
CA ILE A 96 -6.44 -9.20 -4.20
C ILE A 96 -7.27 -9.90 -5.26
N ILE A 97 -7.30 -9.38 -6.50
CA ILE A 97 -8.03 -10.01 -7.62
C ILE A 97 -7.51 -11.44 -7.85
N TYR A 98 -6.19 -11.61 -7.91
CA TYR A 98 -5.57 -12.94 -8.07
C TYR A 98 -5.90 -13.90 -6.92
N SER A 99 -6.02 -13.39 -5.69
CA SER A 99 -6.30 -14.24 -4.52
C SER A 99 -7.78 -14.69 -4.44
N TYR A 100 -8.68 -13.99 -5.13
CA TYR A 100 -10.12 -14.27 -5.13
C TYR A 100 -10.67 -14.83 -6.45
N TYR A 101 -9.85 -14.84 -7.52
CA TYR A 101 -10.15 -15.52 -8.77
C TYR A 101 -9.82 -17.01 -8.66
#